data_AF-A0A1B6ICS1-F1
#
_entry.id   AF-A0A1B6ICS1-F1
#
_cell.length_a   1.000
_cell.length_b   1.000
_cell.length_c   1.000
_cell.angle_alpha   90.00
_cell.angle_beta   90.00
_cell.angle_gamma   90.00
#
_symmetry.space_group_name_H-M   'P 1'
#
loop_
_entity.id
_entity.type
_entity.pdbx_description
1 polymer ?
#
loop_
_entity_poly.entity_id
_entity_poly.type
_entity_poly.pdbx_seq_one_letter_code
_entity_poly.pdbx_strand_id
1 'polypeptide(L)'
;LLKTSSAYFQNDATKPSLQRIYAISFPSKEELKEYLDRMERAREMDHRRIGKEMDLFFFHKYSAGSCFWLPAGAHIYNKLVEFLRGEYRRRGFSEVITPNVYSVELWKESGHYDNYKENIY
;
A
#
# COMPACT_ATOMS: atom_id res chain seq x y z
N LEU A 1 -6.73 -11.26 23.47
CA LEU A 1 -7.06 -9.96 22.81
C LEU A 1 -5.91 -9.63 21.87
N LEU A 2 -6.14 -9.38 20.57
CA LEU A 2 -5.06 -9.22 19.60
C LEU A 2 -4.75 -7.76 19.26
N LYS A 3 -5.79 -6.99 18.93
CA LYS A 3 -5.70 -5.56 18.61
C LYS A 3 -7.07 -4.90 18.73
N THR A 4 -7.07 -3.58 18.90
CA THR A 4 -8.25 -2.74 18.78
C THR A 4 -8.10 -1.85 17.54
N SER A 5 -9.21 -1.51 16.89
CA SER A 5 -9.24 -0.55 15.79
C SER A 5 -10.57 0.20 15.78
N SER A 6 -10.66 1.24 14.96
CA SER A 6 -11.94 1.85 14.59
C SER A 6 -12.46 1.25 13.27
N ALA A 7 -13.76 1.39 13.04
CA ALA A 7 -14.40 1.10 11.76
C ALA A 7 -15.66 1.97 11.59
N TYR A 8 -16.08 2.16 10.36
CA TYR A 8 -17.31 2.87 10.03
C TYR A 8 -18.37 1.89 9.51
N PHE A 9 -19.64 2.12 9.84
CA PHE A 9 -20.73 1.27 9.37
C PHE A 9 -20.80 1.34 7.84
N GLN A 10 -20.75 0.18 7.17
CA GLN A 10 -20.70 0.06 5.71
C GLN A 10 -19.55 0.84 5.05
N ASN A 11 -18.44 1.08 5.77
CA ASN A 11 -17.31 1.91 5.33
C ASN A 11 -17.67 3.37 5.01
N ASP A 12 -18.81 3.86 5.53
CA ASP A 12 -19.26 5.23 5.33
C ASP A 12 -18.68 6.15 6.40
N ALA A 13 -17.66 6.93 6.03
CA ALA A 13 -16.94 7.82 6.93
C ALA A 13 -17.79 8.98 7.50
N THR A 14 -19.01 9.20 7.00
CA THR A 14 -19.94 10.20 7.56
C THR A 14 -20.65 9.71 8.82
N LYS A 15 -20.67 8.39 9.05
CA LYS A 15 -21.32 7.77 10.22
C LYS A 15 -20.40 7.80 11.45
N PRO A 16 -20.94 7.64 12.68
CA PRO A 16 -20.12 7.56 13.88
C PRO A 16 -19.10 6.41 13.82
N SER A 17 -17.88 6.67 14.31
CA SER A 17 -16.83 5.66 14.43
C SER A 17 -17.22 4.59 15.45
N LEU A 18 -17.10 3.31 15.07
CA LEU A 18 -17.32 2.15 15.92
C LEU A 18 -15.99 1.60 16.43
N GLN A 19 -15.97 1.08 17.66
CA GLN A 19 -14.80 0.38 18.21
C GLN A 19 -14.85 -1.10 17.84
N ARG A 20 -13.79 -1.59 17.20
CA ARG A 20 -13.62 -2.99 16.81
C ARG A 20 -12.55 -3.64 17.68
N ILE A 21 -12.89 -4.78 18.27
CA ILE A 21 -12.00 -5.59 19.08
C ILE A 21 -11.73 -6.90 18.36
N TYR A 22 -10.45 -7.20 18.10
CA TYR A 22 -10.03 -8.45 17.49
C TYR A 22 -9.64 -9.46 18.56
N ALA A 23 -10.29 -10.62 18.52
CA ALA A 23 -10.00 -11.76 19.36
C ALA A 23 -10.03 -13.04 18.52
N ILE A 24 -9.25 -14.02 18.95
CA ILE A 24 -9.21 -15.36 18.39
C ILE A 24 -9.17 -16.34 19.57
N SER A 25 -9.77 -17.52 19.42
CA SER A 25 -9.73 -18.60 20.40
C SER A 25 -9.21 -19.87 19.75
N PHE A 26 -8.52 -20.69 20.54
CA PHE A 26 -7.99 -21.98 20.12
C PHE A 26 -8.46 -23.09 21.08
N PRO A 27 -8.64 -24.34 20.60
CA PRO A 27 -8.99 -25.48 21.44
C PRO A 27 -7.93 -25.81 22.50
N SER A 28 -6.65 -25.59 22.20
CA SER A 28 -5.53 -25.87 23.10
C SER A 28 -4.64 -24.64 23.35
N LYS A 29 -3.84 -24.68 24.42
CA LYS A 29 -2.87 -23.60 24.74
C LYS A 29 -1.68 -23.63 23.79
N GLU A 30 -1.33 -24.80 23.31
CA GLU A 30 -0.24 -25.07 22.38
C GLU A 30 -0.50 -24.38 21.04
N GLU A 31 -1.71 -24.54 20.48
CA GLU A 31 -2.12 -23.86 19.24
C GLU A 31 -2.14 -22.34 19.39
N LEU A 32 -2.59 -21.83 20.54
CA LEU A 32 -2.55 -20.40 20.82
C LEU A 32 -1.11 -19.88 20.81
N LYS A 33 -0.17 -20.60 21.44
CA LYS A 33 1.23 -20.22 21.47
C LYS A 33 1.83 -20.20 20.06
N GLU A 34 1.60 -21.25 19.28
CA GLU A 34 2.07 -21.33 17.89
C GLU A 34 1.55 -20.16 17.04
N TYR A 35 0.26 -19.82 17.19
CA TYR A 35 -0.32 -18.67 16.53
C TYR A 35 0.36 -17.36 16.91
N LEU A 36 0.60 -17.13 18.20
CA LEU A 36 1.25 -15.92 18.69
C LEU A 36 2.70 -15.81 18.18
N ASP A 37 3.45 -16.91 18.21
CA ASP A 37 4.82 -16.96 17.68
C ASP A 37 4.85 -16.64 16.18
N ARG A 38 3.90 -17.19 15.40
CA ARG A 38 3.76 -16.87 13.97
C ARG A 38 3.42 -15.40 13.76
N MET A 39 2.54 -14.83 14.59
CA MET A 39 2.17 -13.43 14.47
C MET A 39 3.33 -12.49 14.79
N GLU A 40 4.18 -12.85 15.74
CA GLU A 40 5.36 -12.05 16.08
C GLU A 40 6.37 -12.05 14.93
N ARG A 41 6.67 -13.24 14.38
CA ARG A 41 7.52 -13.34 13.17
C ARG A 41 6.96 -12.53 11.99
N ALA A 42 5.65 -12.52 11.80
CA ALA A 42 5.02 -11.72 10.75
C ALA A 42 5.17 -10.20 10.99
N ARG A 43 5.12 -9.74 12.24
CA ARG A 43 5.37 -8.33 12.59
C ARG A 43 6.82 -7.93 12.34
N GLU A 44 7.76 -8.84 12.58
CA GLU A 44 9.17 -8.60 12.30
C GLU A 44 9.41 -8.35 10.80
N MET A 45 8.64 -9.00 9.94
CA MET A 45 8.71 -8.88 8.47
C MET A 45 7.85 -7.75 7.89
N ASP A 46 7.29 -6.87 8.71
CA ASP A 46 6.47 -5.75 8.23
C ASP A 46 7.33 -4.71 7.49
N HIS A 47 7.08 -4.51 6.19
CA HIS A 47 7.81 -3.55 5.37
C HIS A 47 7.78 -2.12 5.90
N ARG A 48 6.76 -1.74 6.69
CA ARG A 48 6.66 -0.40 7.31
C ARG A 48 7.66 -0.25 8.44
N ARG A 49 7.89 -1.34 9.19
CA ARG A 49 8.89 -1.40 10.26
C ARG A 49 10.28 -1.43 9.65
N ILE A 50 10.53 -2.40 8.77
CA ILE A 50 11.83 -2.56 8.09
C ILE A 50 12.21 -1.31 7.30
N GLY A 51 11.26 -0.74 6.54
CA GLY A 51 11.50 0.46 5.75
C GLY A 51 11.88 1.68 6.58
N LYS A 52 11.39 1.77 7.82
CA LYS A 52 11.81 2.81 8.77
C LYS A 52 13.15 2.48 9.43
N GLU A 53 13.37 1.24 9.86
CA GLU A 53 14.61 0.80 10.50
C GLU A 53 15.82 0.87 9.55
N MET A 54 15.59 0.70 8.25
CA MET A 54 16.61 0.75 7.19
C MET A 54 16.67 2.09 6.44
N ASP A 55 15.95 3.12 6.90
CA ASP A 55 15.90 4.44 6.24
C ASP A 55 15.62 4.34 4.72
N LEU A 56 14.61 3.55 4.34
CA LEU A 56 14.24 3.36 2.93
C LEU A 56 13.22 4.40 2.46
N PHE A 57 12.24 4.73 3.30
CA PHE A 57 11.20 5.69 2.99
C PHE A 57 10.55 6.24 4.25
N PHE A 58 9.84 7.36 4.10
CA PHE A 58 8.95 7.89 5.14
C PHE A 58 7.67 8.47 4.53
N PHE A 59 6.68 8.75 5.38
CA PHE A 59 5.43 9.41 5.00
C PHE A 59 5.30 10.74 5.74
N HIS A 60 4.85 11.77 5.03
CA HIS A 60 4.59 13.09 5.61
C HIS A 60 3.12 13.47 5.44
N LYS A 61 2.56 14.20 6.42
CA LYS A 61 1.14 14.63 6.41
C LYS A 61 0.74 15.47 5.18
N TYR A 62 1.72 16.10 4.52
CA TYR A 62 1.50 16.87 3.29
C TYR A 62 1.26 16.00 2.05
N SER A 63 1.55 14.70 2.13
CA SER A 63 1.36 13.75 1.03
C SER A 63 0.89 12.41 1.59
N ALA A 64 -0.31 12.40 2.20
CA ALA A 64 -0.89 11.19 2.75
C ALA A 64 -1.08 10.14 1.64
N GLY A 65 -0.62 8.91 1.87
CA GLY A 65 -0.66 7.82 0.89
C GLY A 65 0.47 7.84 -0.15
N SER A 66 1.27 8.90 -0.22
CA SER A 66 2.45 8.97 -1.10
C SER A 66 3.73 8.99 -0.27
N CYS A 67 4.61 8.03 -0.53
CA CYS A 67 5.86 7.88 0.22
C CYS A 67 6.97 8.79 -0.35
N PHE A 68 7.88 9.20 0.54
CA PHE A 68 9.13 9.85 0.20
C PHE A 68 10.24 8.81 0.27
N TRP A 69 10.88 8.54 -0.87
CA TRP A 69 11.99 7.60 -0.95
C TRP A 69 13.29 8.26 -0.48
N LEU A 70 13.93 7.64 0.52
CA LEU A 70 15.26 8.02 1.01
C LEU A 70 16.33 7.40 0.11
N PRO A 71 17.62 7.80 0.20
CA PRO A 71 18.65 7.36 -0.74
C PRO A 71 18.74 5.84 -0.94
N ALA A 72 18.66 5.06 0.14
CA ALA A 72 18.70 3.59 0.07
C ALA A 72 17.46 3.01 -0.61
N GLY A 73 16.27 3.54 -0.31
CA GLY A 73 15.03 3.12 -0.97
C GLY A 73 14.97 3.52 -2.44
N ALA A 74 15.44 4.73 -2.77
CA ALA A 74 15.55 5.21 -4.15
C ALA A 74 16.52 4.34 -4.97
N HIS A 75 17.62 3.87 -4.36
CA HIS A 75 18.53 2.92 -5.01
C HIS A 75 17.81 1.61 -5.40
N ILE A 76 17.05 1.02 -4.47
CA ILE A 76 16.26 -0.20 -4.74
C ILE A 76 15.24 0.06 -5.84
N TYR A 77 14.48 1.15 -5.75
CA TYR A 77 13.49 1.54 -6.75
C TYR A 77 14.12 1.66 -8.15
N ASN A 78 15.23 2.38 -8.27
CA ASN A 78 15.93 2.57 -9.54
C ASN A 78 16.44 1.24 -10.10
N LYS A 79 16.91 0.32 -9.25
CA LYS A 79 17.35 -1.00 -9.69
C LYS A 79 16.22 -1.83 -10.31
N LEU A 80 15.02 -1.74 -9.74
CA LEU A 80 13.82 -2.39 -10.28
C LEU A 80 13.40 -1.76 -11.62
N VAL A 81 13.45 -0.43 -11.72
CA VAL A 81 13.15 0.29 -12.97
C VAL A 81 14.15 -0.05 -14.08
N GLU A 82 15.45 -0.10 -13.76
CA GLU A 82 16.50 -0.51 -14.69
C GLU A 82 16.25 -1.93 -15.25
N PHE A 83 15.90 -2.86 -14.36
CA PHE A 83 15.55 -4.23 -14.73
C PHE A 83 14.34 -4.25 -15.68
N LEU A 84 13.25 -3.57 -15.31
CA LEU A 84 12.03 -3.49 -16.13
C LEU A 84 12.29 -2.88 -17.52
N ARG A 85 13.06 -1.79 -17.58
CA ARG A 85 13.47 -1.17 -18.86
C ARG A 85 14.31 -2.12 -19.71
N GLY A 86 15.15 -2.95 -19.09
CA GLY A 86 15.83 -4.06 -19.76
C GLY A 86 14.82 -5.05 -20.37
N GLU A 87 13.80 -5.44 -19.60
CA GLU A 87 12.75 -6.36 -20.05
C GLU A 87 11.94 -5.83 -21.22
N TYR A 88 11.62 -4.53 -21.22
CA TYR A 88 10.93 -3.87 -22.33
C TYR A 88 11.73 -3.96 -23.62
N ARG A 89 13.01 -3.59 -23.59
CA ARG A 89 13.90 -3.66 -24.77
C ARG A 89 14.01 -5.07 -25.32
N ARG A 90 14.19 -6.07 -24.44
CA ARG A 90 14.30 -7.49 -24.85
C ARG A 90 13.04 -8.01 -25.54
N ARG A 91 11.88 -7.43 -25.25
CA ARG A 91 10.57 -7.83 -25.80
C ARG A 91 10.08 -6.92 -26.93
N GLY A 92 10.92 -5.98 -27.39
CA GLY A 92 10.57 -5.08 -28.48
C GLY A 92 9.59 -3.96 -28.11
N PHE A 93 9.40 -3.67 -26.82
CA PHE A 93 8.61 -2.51 -26.40
C PHE A 93 9.42 -1.23 -26.55
N SER A 94 8.76 -0.17 -27.01
CA SER A 94 9.32 1.18 -27.10
C SER A 94 8.81 2.01 -25.92
N GLU A 95 9.73 2.51 -25.10
CA GLU A 95 9.39 3.38 -23.97
C GLU A 95 8.94 4.75 -24.48
N VAL A 96 7.83 5.25 -23.95
CA VAL A 96 7.28 6.59 -24.23
C VAL A 96 7.05 7.33 -22.93
N ILE A 97 7.05 8.66 -22.98
CA ILE A 97 6.76 9.53 -21.83
C ILE A 97 5.55 10.38 -22.17
N THR A 98 4.56 10.38 -21.30
CA THR A 98 3.31 11.13 -21.48
C THR A 98 3.02 11.99 -20.24
N PRO A 99 2.18 13.04 -20.33
CA PRO A 99 1.81 13.87 -19.18
C PRO A 99 1.19 13.08 -18.03
N ASN A 100 1.25 13.65 -16.82
CA ASN A 100 0.55 13.08 -15.65
C ASN A 100 -0.85 13.68 -15.43
N VAL A 101 -1.17 14.78 -16.12
CA VAL A 101 -2.45 15.49 -16.01
C VAL A 101 -3.06 15.62 -17.39
N TYR A 102 -4.34 15.25 -17.52
CA TYR A 102 -5.08 15.27 -18.78
C TYR A 102 -6.42 16.00 -18.61
N SER A 103 -6.96 16.47 -19.73
CA SER A 103 -8.34 16.96 -19.77
C SER A 103 -9.33 15.87 -19.35
N VAL A 104 -10.40 16.25 -18.68
CA VAL A 104 -11.49 15.34 -18.29
C VAL A 104 -12.12 14.62 -19.48
N GLU A 105 -12.07 15.22 -20.66
CA GLU A 105 -12.62 14.64 -21.89
C GLU A 105 -11.97 13.29 -22.25
N LEU A 106 -10.68 13.10 -21.99
CA LEU A 106 -10.00 11.82 -22.21
C LEU A 106 -10.58 10.70 -21.32
N TRP A 107 -10.90 11.02 -20.07
CA TRP A 107 -11.48 10.07 -19.13
C TRP A 107 -12.91 9.69 -19.51
N LYS A 108 -13.67 10.65 -20.07
CA LYS A 108 -15.01 10.39 -20.61
C LYS A 108 -14.94 9.50 -21.86
N GLU A 109 -14.06 9.83 -22.80
CA GLU A 109 -13.89 9.07 -24.04
C GLU A 109 -13.45 7.62 -23.76
N SER A 110 -12.55 7.42 -22.80
CA SER A 110 -12.10 6.09 -22.38
C SER A 110 -13.12 5.32 -21.51
N GLY A 111 -14.24 5.93 -21.11
CA GLY A 111 -15.23 5.35 -20.19
C GLY A 111 -14.78 5.22 -18.74
N HIS A 112 -13.58 5.71 -18.39
CA HIS A 112 -13.06 5.66 -17.02
C HIS A 112 -13.73 6.69 -16.11
N TYR A 113 -14.25 7.78 -16.67
CA TYR A 113 -14.94 8.80 -15.90
C TYR A 113 -16.12 8.22 -15.10
N ASP A 114 -16.98 7.44 -15.73
CA ASP A 114 -18.17 6.90 -15.06
C ASP A 114 -17.84 5.95 -13.90
N ASN A 115 -16.74 5.20 -14.02
CA ASN A 115 -16.33 4.18 -13.07
C ASN A 115 -15.38 4.69 -11.98
N TYR A 116 -14.56 5.72 -12.28
CA TYR A 116 -13.46 6.14 -11.43
C TYR A 116 -13.47 7.62 -11.05
N LYS A 117 -14.48 8.42 -11.44
CA LYS A 117 -14.56 9.86 -11.09
C LYS A 117 -14.34 10.17 -9.60
N GLU A 118 -14.71 9.27 -8.70
CA GLU A 118 -14.52 9.45 -7.25
C GLU A 118 -13.06 9.23 -6.80
N ASN A 119 -12.22 8.66 -7.67
CA ASN A 119 -10.82 8.32 -7.42
C ASN A 119 -9.85 9.02 -8.42
N ILE A 120 -10.33 9.98 -9.21
CA ILE A 120 -9.50 10.81 -10.11
C ILE A 120 -9.24 12.15 -9.40
N TYR A 121 -7.99 12.60 -9.38
CA TYR A 121 -7.52 13.82 -8.67
C TYR A 121 -6.80 14.78 -9.60
#